data_AF-A0A534C3P5-F1
#
_entry.id   AF-A0A534C3P5-F1
#
_cell.length_a   1.000
_cell.length_b   1.000
_cell.length_c   1.000
_cell.angle_alpha   90.00
_cell.angle_beta   90.00
_cell.angle_gamma   90.00
#
_symmetry.space_group_name_H-M   'P 1'
#
loop_
_entity.id
_entity.type
_entity.pdbx_description
1 polymer ?
#
loop_
_entity_poly.entity_id
_entity_poly.type
_entity_poly.pdbx_seq_one_letter_code
_entity_poly.pdbx_strand_id
1 'polypeptide(L)' 'TVNAVAPGFIDTDMTRALSEEQRTALLTQIPMGRLGTPADVAAVVLFLVSPAASYITGETLHVNGGMYMS' A
#
# COMPACT_ATOMS: atom_id res chain seq x y z
N THR A 1 -2.99 -19.71 -5.21
CA THR A 1 -3.84 -19.24 -4.10
C THR A 1 -4.57 -17.99 -4.53
N VAL A 2 -5.53 -17.49 -3.76
CA VAL A 2 -6.21 -16.21 -4.02
C VAL A 2 -6.08 -15.34 -2.80
N ASN A 3 -5.57 -14.12 -2.96
CA ASN A 3 -5.38 -13.14 -1.89
C ASN A 3 -5.68 -11.73 -2.44
N ALA A 4 -5.90 -10.77 -1.56
CA ALA A 4 -6.07 -9.36 -1.89
C ALA A 4 -4.89 -8.52 -1.38
N VAL A 5 -4.53 -7.49 -2.15
CA VAL A 5 -3.60 -6.45 -1.71
C VAL A 5 -4.37 -5.14 -1.66
N ALA A 6 -4.34 -4.46 -0.51
CA ALA A 6 -5.07 -3.23 -0.24
C ALA A 6 -4.07 -2.07 0.00
N PRO A 7 -3.68 -1.35 -1.06
CA PRO A 7 -2.76 -0.22 -0.94
C PRO A 7 -3.40 0.97 -0.21
N GLY A 8 -2.56 1.75 0.46
CA GLY A 8 -2.90 3.10 0.89
C GLY A 8 -2.70 4.13 -0.23
N PHE A 9 -2.35 5.36 0.14
CA PHE A 9 -1.97 6.37 -0.86
C PHE A 9 -0.55 6.09 -1.38
N ILE A 10 -0.45 5.91 -2.69
CA ILE A 10 0.78 5.57 -3.40
C ILE A 10 1.17 6.71 -4.35
N ASP A 11 2.46 7.06 -4.37
CA ASP A 11 3.05 8.06 -5.26
C ASP A 11 2.95 7.60 -6.73
N THR A 12 1.86 8.01 -7.36
CA THR A 12 1.50 7.80 -8.76
C THR A 12 1.20 9.13 -9.42
N ASP A 13 1.03 9.16 -10.74
CA ASP A 13 0.70 10.40 -11.47
C ASP A 13 -0.57 11.07 -10.93
N MET A 14 -1.57 10.28 -10.49
CA MET A 14 -2.79 10.78 -9.88
C MET A 14 -2.52 11.51 -8.55
N THR A 15 -1.73 10.93 -7.65
CA THR A 15 -1.44 11.55 -6.34
C THR A 15 -0.45 12.70 -6.45
N ARG A 16 0.38 12.72 -7.50
CA ARG A 16 1.28 13.83 -7.80
C ARG A 16 0.55 15.07 -8.31
N ALA A 17 -0.67 14.91 -8.82
CA ALA A 17 -1.51 16.02 -9.25
C ALA A 17 -2.23 16.74 -8.08
N LEU A 18 -2.09 16.25 -6.85
CA LEU A 18 -2.68 16.88 -5.66
C LEU A 18 -1.94 18.18 -5.32
N SER A 19 -2.67 19.14 -4.75
CA SER A 19 -2.05 20.35 -4.19
C SER A 19 -1.19 20.00 -2.98
N GLU A 20 -0.24 20.89 -2.64
CA GLU A 20 0.59 20.72 -1.43
C GLU A 20 -0.24 20.65 -0.14
N GLU A 21 -1.35 21.39 -0.08
CA GLU A 21 -2.28 21.35 1.06
C GLU A 21 -2.97 19.99 1.18
N GLN A 22 -3.46 19.45 0.05
CA GLN A 22 -4.04 18.09 0.00
C GLN A 22 -3.00 17.04 0.37
N ARG A 23 -1.78 17.15 -0.15
CA ARG A 23 -0.68 16.24 0.15
C ARG A 23 -0.32 16.28 1.64
N THR A 24 -0.21 17.47 2.22
CA THR A 24 0.08 17.65 3.65
C THR A 24 -1.02 17.03 4.51
N ALA A 25 -2.30 17.26 4.16
CA ALA A 25 -3.43 16.67 4.87
C ALA A 25 -3.49 15.14 4.77
N LEU A 26 -3.00 14.54 3.67
CA LEU A 26 -2.86 13.09 3.56
C LEU A 26 -1.74 12.55 4.46
N LEU A 27 -0.60 13.24 4.51
CA LEU A 27 0.54 12.80 5.31
C LEU A 27 0.23 12.73 6.81
N THR A 28 -0.66 13.59 7.33
CA THR A 28 -1.08 13.53 8.74
C THR A 28 -1.93 12.31 9.08
N GLN A 29 -2.56 11.68 8.08
CA GLN A 29 -3.35 10.46 8.25
C GLN A 29 -2.51 9.18 8.15
N ILE A 30 -1.27 9.28 7.65
CA ILE A 30 -0.39 8.13 7.45
C ILE A 30 0.62 8.07 8.62
N PRO A 31 0.54 7.08 9.53
CA PRO A 31 1.49 6.96 10.64
C PRO A 31 2.97 6.91 10.23
N MET A 32 3.28 6.30 9.08
CA MET A 32 4.65 6.30 8.54
C MET A 32 5.10 7.64 7.93
N GLY A 33 4.24 8.66 7.89
CA GLY A 33 4.57 10.01 7.46
C GLY A 33 4.98 10.14 6.00
N ARG A 34 4.68 9.15 5.14
CA ARG A 34 5.01 9.15 3.71
C ARG A 34 3.96 8.45 2.88
N LEU A 35 3.85 8.83 1.60
CA LEU A 35 3.19 7.99 0.60
C LEU A 35 3.97 6.69 0.41
N GLY A 36 3.24 5.61 0.11
CA GLY A 36 3.84 4.40 -0.43
C GLY A 36 4.37 4.67 -1.84
N THR A 37 5.25 3.80 -2.33
CA THR A 37 5.72 3.78 -3.71
C THR A 37 5.08 2.62 -4.47
N PRO A 38 5.01 2.65 -5.81
CA PRO A 38 4.59 1.48 -6.59
C PRO A 38 5.43 0.23 -6.27
N ALA A 39 6.72 0.41 -5.93
CA ALA A 39 7.61 -0.67 -5.53
C ALA A 39 7.21 -1.32 -4.19
N ASP A 40 6.70 -0.54 -3.23
CA ASP A 40 6.20 -1.07 -1.95
C ASP A 40 5.04 -2.06 -2.19
N VAL A 41 4.12 -1.75 -3.10
CA VAL A 41 3.01 -2.64 -3.48
C VAL A 41 3.50 -3.83 -4.29
N ALA A 42 4.38 -3.59 -5.27
CA ALA A 42 4.92 -4.64 -6.12
C ALA A 42 5.71 -5.70 -5.34
N ALA A 43 6.43 -5.31 -4.28
CA ALA A 43 7.15 -6.25 -3.42
C ALA A 43 6.22 -7.26 -2.74
N VAL A 44 5.06 -6.81 -2.25
CA VAL A 44 4.06 -7.68 -1.62
C VAL A 44 3.41 -8.60 -2.66
N VAL A 45 3.08 -8.08 -3.84
CA VAL A 45 2.56 -8.90 -4.94
C VAL A 45 3.59 -9.97 -5.33
N LEU A 46 4.87 -9.61 -5.47
CA LEU A 46 5.94 -10.54 -5.79
C LEU A 46 6.08 -11.65 -4.75
N PHE A 47 5.97 -11.31 -3.46
CA PHE A 47 5.94 -12.30 -2.38
C PHE A 47 4.74 -13.25 -2.52
N LEU A 48 3.52 -12.70 -2.72
CA LEU A 48 2.29 -13.50 -2.81
C LEU A 48 2.24 -14.45 -4.02
N VAL A 49 2.93 -14.13 -5.12
CA VAL A 49 3.06 -15.03 -6.28
C VAL A 49 4.24 -16.00 -6.16
N SER A 50 5.12 -15.81 -5.18
CA SER A 50 6.28 -16.68 -4.98
C SER A 50 5.93 -17.99 -4.28
N PRO A 51 6.80 -19.03 -4.35
CA PRO A 51 6.63 -20.26 -3.57
C PRO A 51 6.58 -20.03 -2.05
N ALA A 52 7.13 -18.93 -1.55
CA ALA A 52 7.13 -18.63 -0.11
C ALA A 52 5.71 -18.38 0.45
N ALA A 53 4.75 -18.04 -0.41
CA ALA A 53 3.36 -17.83 -0.03
C ALA A 53 2.46 -19.04 -0.36
N SER A 54 3.02 -20.23 -0.60
CA SER A 54 2.27 -21.41 -1.08
C SER A 54 1.13 -21.87 -0.15
N TYR A 55 1.17 -21.50 1.13
CA TYR A 55 0.15 -21.84 2.12
C TYR A 55 -0.66 -20.62 2.60
N ILE A 56 -0.59 -19.49 1.88
CA ILE A 56 -1.35 -18.26 2.17
C ILE A 56 -2.45 -18.11 1.12
N THR A 57 -3.71 -18.20 1.54
CA THR A 57 -4.88 -17.98 0.69
C THR A 57 -6.02 -17.41 1.52
N GLY A 58 -6.82 -16.52 0.93
CA GLY A 58 -7.95 -15.87 1.59
C GLY A 58 -7.59 -14.61 2.38
N GLU A 59 -6.34 -14.17 2.34
CA GLU A 59 -5.87 -13.03 3.13
C GLU A 59 -5.96 -11.71 2.36
N THR A 60 -6.15 -10.62 3.12
CA THR A 60 -6.00 -9.25 2.62
C THR A 60 -4.78 -8.61 3.27
N LEU A 61 -3.78 -8.26 2.46
CA LEU A 61 -2.58 -7.59 2.95
C LEU A 61 -2.70 -6.08 2.72
N HIS A 62 -2.72 -5.33 3.82
CA HIS A 62 -2.73 -3.87 3.79
C HIS A 62 -1.33 -3.31 3.59
N VAL A 63 -1.13 -2.56 2.50
CA VAL A 63 0.14 -1.89 2.17
C VAL A 63 -0.09 -0.38 2.21
N ASN A 64 -0.37 0.12 3.41
CA ASN A 64 -1.01 1.44 3.60
C ASN A 64 -0.31 2.36 4.60
N GLY A 65 0.90 2.03 5.05
CA GLY A 65 1.66 2.87 5.98
C GLY A 65 1.00 3.07 7.35
N GLY A 66 0.06 2.19 7.73
CA GLY A 66 -0.65 2.23 9.01
C GLY A 66 -1.96 3.01 9.00
N MET A 67 -2.45 3.48 7.85
CA MET A 67 -3.72 4.24 7.78
C MET A 67 -4.95 3.46 8.24
N TYR A 68 -4.90 2.14 8.15
CA TYR A 68 -5.92 1.23 8.64
C TYR A 68 -5.25 0.01 9.25
N MET A 69 -5.73 -0.39 10.42
CA MET A 69 -5.27 -1.55 11.19
C MET A 69 -6.51 -2.33 11.62
N SER A 70 -6.58 -3.61 11.25
CA SER A 70 -7.65 -4.55 11.63
C SER A 70 -7.20 -5.50 12.72
#